data_AF-A0A9E1ZJ36-F1
#
_entry.id   AF-A0A9E1ZJ36-F1
#
_cell.length_a   1.000
_cell.length_b   1.000
_cell.length_c   1.000
_cell.angle_alpha   90.00
_cell.angle_beta   90.00
_cell.angle_gamma   90.00
#
_symmetry.space_group_name_H-M   'P 1'
#
loop_
_entity.id
_entity.type
_entity.pdbx_description
1 polymer ?
#
loop_
_entity_poly.entity_id
_entity_poly.type
_entity_poly.pdbx_seq_one_letter_code
_entity_poly.pdbx_strand_id
1 'polypeptide(L)'
;MKHLLITIVAVLLVGCGAGYYKELFTPEENNRFISACIRGDITTIKQCIAEGVSVDISNQGLAGAPMCWAIWRGQKGVVKILILNGANVNLKQPPDSIDAGMTPLDQAAKHNEKEIAALILENGGKHGTIHGAVASGNIEVVKEFLAAGADVNSKNDRGRATPLRIAASKGFKEIVELLIEKGADLNPVTVRTTPLDMASDPDIITILRKHGGKTAEELKAEGK
;
A
#
# COMPACT_ATOMS: atom_id res chain seq x y z
N MET A 1 -5.91 -24.72 34.10
CA MET A 1 -6.61 -24.93 32.81
C MET A 1 -7.05 -23.54 32.35
N LYS A 2 -6.20 -22.82 31.62
CA LYS A 2 -6.29 -22.62 30.17
C LYS A 2 -7.71 -22.17 29.76
N HIS A 3 -7.79 -20.97 29.18
CA HIS A 3 -8.96 -20.30 28.58
C HIS A 3 -9.89 -19.52 29.52
N LEU A 4 -9.52 -18.27 29.86
CA LEU A 4 -10.48 -17.15 29.92
C LEU A 4 -9.75 -15.82 30.15
N LEU A 5 -9.19 -15.22 29.10
CA LEU A 5 -8.99 -13.76 29.07
C LEU A 5 -8.93 -13.31 27.60
N ILE A 6 -9.96 -13.68 26.86
CA ILE A 6 -10.37 -12.93 25.68
C ILE A 6 -11.10 -11.71 26.23
N THR A 7 -10.37 -10.64 26.54
CA THR A 7 -10.98 -9.33 26.80
C THR A 7 -10.98 -8.56 25.49
N ILE A 8 -12.18 -8.59 24.92
CA ILE A 8 -12.76 -7.76 23.87
C ILE A 8 -12.44 -6.26 24.06
N VAL A 9 -11.87 -5.66 23.01
CA VAL A 9 -12.27 -4.39 22.36
C VAL A 9 -12.22 -3.10 23.19
N ALA A 10 -11.15 -2.34 22.92
CA ALA A 10 -11.13 -0.98 22.35
C ALA A 10 -11.61 0.26 23.15
N VAL A 11 -11.03 1.36 22.65
CA VAL A 11 -11.45 2.77 22.75
C VAL A 11 -10.93 3.49 23.99
N LEU A 12 -9.87 4.27 23.78
CA LEU A 12 -10.01 5.73 23.70
C LEU A 12 -8.83 6.31 22.91
N LEU A 13 -9.15 6.85 21.73
CA LEU A 13 -8.35 7.88 21.07
C LEU A 13 -8.21 9.07 22.03
N VAL A 14 -7.04 9.73 22.01
CA VAL A 14 -6.83 11.19 22.04
C VAL A 14 -5.48 11.49 22.70
N GLY A 15 -4.66 12.30 22.01
CA GLY A 15 -3.74 13.22 22.67
C GLY A 15 -2.26 12.92 22.54
N CYS A 16 -1.56 13.85 21.88
CA CYS A 16 -0.12 14.13 21.92
C CYS A 16 0.69 13.43 23.02
N GLY A 17 1.79 12.79 22.62
CA GLY A 17 2.91 12.56 23.54
C GLY A 17 3.80 11.40 23.13
N ALA A 18 5.11 11.65 23.10
CA ALA A 18 6.18 10.69 22.84
C ALA A 18 6.33 9.57 23.92
N GLY A 19 5.24 9.17 24.58
CA GLY A 19 5.23 8.28 25.74
C GLY A 19 4.69 6.86 25.53
N TYR A 20 4.09 6.53 24.38
CA TYR A 20 3.39 5.25 24.18
C TYR A 20 4.27 4.07 23.72
N TYR A 21 5.59 4.18 23.76
CA TYR A 21 6.50 3.11 23.32
C TYR A 21 6.88 2.10 24.41
N LYS A 22 6.35 2.21 25.64
CA LYS A 22 6.94 1.53 26.79
C LYS A 22 6.25 0.25 27.29
N GLU A 23 5.02 -0.09 26.92
CA GLU A 23 4.28 -1.15 27.64
C GLU A 23 3.44 -2.12 26.78
N LEU A 24 3.91 -2.48 25.58
CA LEU A 24 3.34 -3.62 24.83
C LEU A 24 4.42 -4.72 24.71
N PHE A 25 4.58 -5.49 25.78
CA PHE A 25 5.62 -6.50 25.94
C PHE A 25 5.38 -7.77 25.10
N THR A 26 6.40 -8.13 24.31
CA THR A 26 6.59 -9.37 23.52
C THR A 26 8.01 -9.90 23.80
N PRO A 27 8.44 -11.08 23.30
CA PRO A 27 9.79 -11.60 23.57
C PRO A 27 10.86 -10.55 23.24
N GLU A 28 11.76 -10.27 24.19
CA GLU A 28 12.65 -9.10 24.19
C GLU A 28 13.48 -8.96 22.89
N GLU A 29 13.82 -10.09 22.28
CA GLU A 29 14.67 -10.19 21.08
C GLU A 29 14.03 -9.57 19.83
N ASN A 30 12.73 -9.81 19.60
CA ASN A 30 12.00 -9.21 18.46
C ASN A 30 11.88 -7.69 18.62
N ASN A 31 11.68 -7.23 19.87
CA ASN A 31 11.61 -5.80 20.17
C ASN A 31 12.96 -5.11 19.99
N ARG A 32 14.06 -5.79 20.35
CA ARG A 32 15.43 -5.31 20.12
C ARG A 32 15.70 -5.12 18.63
N PHE A 33 15.38 -6.12 17.81
CA PHE A 33 15.60 -6.07 16.36
C PHE A 33 14.76 -4.99 15.68
N ILE A 34 13.45 -4.94 15.97
CA ILE A 34 12.54 -3.94 15.40
C ILE A 34 12.97 -2.53 15.81
N SER A 35 13.31 -2.33 17.08
CA SER A 35 13.79 -1.02 17.57
C SER A 35 15.09 -0.60 16.90
N ALA A 36 16.00 -1.54 16.64
CA ALA A 36 17.23 -1.26 15.92
C ALA A 36 16.95 -0.84 14.46
N CYS A 37 16.01 -1.51 13.78
CA CYS A 37 15.56 -1.14 12.44
C CYS A 37 14.95 0.27 12.39
N ILE A 38 14.11 0.63 13.37
CA ILE A 38 13.49 1.97 13.48
C ILE A 38 14.54 3.08 13.69
N ARG A 39 15.58 2.78 14.48
CA ARG A 39 16.65 3.73 14.82
C ARG A 39 17.79 3.78 13.80
N GLY A 40 17.87 2.82 12.87
CA GLY A 40 19.01 2.71 11.97
C GLY A 40 20.26 2.12 12.62
N ASP A 41 20.12 1.38 13.72
CA ASP A 41 21.25 0.77 14.44
C ASP A 41 21.75 -0.50 13.73
N ILE A 42 22.63 -0.29 12.76
CA ILE A 42 23.20 -1.34 11.91
C ILE A 42 23.95 -2.41 12.71
N THR A 43 24.62 -2.02 13.79
CA THR A 43 25.41 -2.95 14.61
C THR A 43 24.50 -3.95 15.30
N THR A 44 23.44 -3.46 15.96
CA THR A 44 22.45 -4.33 16.61
C THR A 44 21.69 -5.18 15.60
N ILE A 45 21.34 -4.62 14.43
CA ILE A 45 20.67 -5.38 13.35
C ILE A 45 21.52 -6.58 12.92
N LYS A 46 22.81 -6.35 12.63
CA LYS A 46 23.73 -7.43 12.22
C LYS A 46 23.91 -8.47 13.31
N GLN A 47 23.99 -8.04 14.56
CA GLN A 47 24.10 -8.95 15.70
C GLN A 47 22.86 -9.85 15.82
N CYS A 48 21.65 -9.27 15.79
CA CYS A 48 20.42 -10.05 15.87
C CYS A 48 20.26 -11.04 14.70
N ILE A 49 20.65 -10.64 13.47
CA ILE A 49 20.64 -11.56 12.32
C ILE A 49 21.62 -12.72 12.55
N ALA A 50 22.80 -12.46 13.12
CA ALA A 50 23.78 -13.50 13.46
C ALA A 50 23.30 -14.42 14.60
N GLU A 51 22.47 -13.92 15.51
CA GLU A 51 21.78 -14.69 16.55
C GLU A 51 20.63 -15.56 15.97
N GLY A 52 20.35 -15.47 14.66
CA GLY A 52 19.34 -16.27 13.97
C GLY A 52 17.93 -15.66 14.00
N VAL A 53 17.81 -14.39 14.39
CA VAL A 53 16.53 -13.67 14.35
C VAL A 53 16.06 -13.55 12.90
N SER A 54 14.82 -13.97 12.63
CA SER A 54 14.20 -13.83 11.31
C SER A 54 14.12 -12.36 10.90
N VAL A 55 14.37 -12.05 9.62
CA VAL A 55 14.25 -10.68 9.09
C VAL A 55 12.79 -10.28 8.81
N ASP A 56 11.91 -11.25 8.60
CA ASP A 56 10.48 -11.06 8.28
C ASP A 56 9.60 -11.22 9.52
N ILE A 57 9.89 -10.47 10.58
CA ILE A 57 9.13 -10.55 11.83
C ILE A 57 7.79 -9.78 11.70
N SER A 58 6.71 -10.40 12.17
CA SER A 58 5.41 -9.76 12.41
C SER A 58 5.15 -9.59 13.91
N ASN A 59 4.66 -8.43 14.35
CA ASN A 59 4.17 -8.24 15.72
C ASN A 59 2.72 -7.72 15.72
N GLN A 60 1.82 -8.38 16.46
CA GLN A 60 0.42 -8.01 16.77
C GLN A 60 -0.21 -6.95 15.83
N GLY A 61 -0.58 -7.34 14.61
CA GLY A 61 -1.30 -6.46 13.67
C GLY A 61 -0.41 -5.58 12.77
N LEU A 62 0.92 -5.70 12.88
CA LEU A 62 1.90 -5.18 11.91
C LEU A 62 2.80 -6.33 11.45
N ALA A 63 2.36 -7.06 10.42
CA ALA A 63 3.19 -8.02 9.70
C ALA A 63 4.14 -7.28 8.75
N GLY A 64 5.43 -7.66 8.71
CA GLY A 64 6.44 -6.99 7.88
C GLY A 64 7.09 -5.76 8.50
N ALA A 65 7.04 -5.65 9.83
CA ALA A 65 7.45 -4.48 10.59
C ALA A 65 8.88 -3.97 10.29
N PRO A 66 9.96 -4.76 10.25
CA PRO A 66 11.32 -4.21 10.20
C PRO A 66 11.60 -3.40 8.93
N MET A 67 11.23 -3.94 7.77
CA MET A 67 11.43 -3.26 6.49
C MET A 67 10.49 -2.08 6.33
N CYS A 68 9.22 -2.22 6.70
CA CYS A 68 8.25 -1.12 6.62
C CYS A 68 8.62 0.05 7.54
N TRP A 69 9.09 -0.22 8.77
CA TRP A 69 9.60 0.82 9.66
C TRP A 69 10.85 1.48 9.10
N ALA A 70 11.78 0.70 8.52
CA ALA A 70 12.96 1.26 7.87
C ALA A 70 12.59 2.16 6.69
N ILE A 71 11.61 1.76 5.87
CA ILE A 71 11.07 2.57 4.76
C ILE A 71 10.44 3.86 5.32
N TRP A 72 9.58 3.76 6.34
CA TRP A 72 8.92 4.91 6.96
C TRP A 72 9.93 5.94 7.51
N ARG A 73 11.10 5.48 7.95
CA ARG A 73 12.19 6.30 8.49
C ARG A 73 13.23 6.71 7.45
N GLY A 74 13.04 6.37 6.18
CA GLY A 74 14.00 6.66 5.10
C GLY A 74 15.35 5.93 5.25
N GLN A 75 15.40 4.83 6.00
CA GLN A 75 16.63 4.12 6.35
C GLN A 75 17.06 3.16 5.23
N LYS A 76 17.50 3.70 4.09
CA LYS A 76 17.97 2.93 2.92
C LYS A 76 19.02 1.87 3.27
N GLY A 77 19.95 2.20 4.17
CA GLY A 77 21.00 1.27 4.63
C GLY A 77 20.43 0.05 5.34
N VAL A 78 19.40 0.24 6.19
CA VAL A 78 18.71 -0.86 6.86
C VAL A 78 17.93 -1.70 5.84
N VAL A 79 17.18 -1.06 4.93
CA VAL A 79 16.44 -1.79 3.89
C VAL A 79 17.36 -2.66 3.05
N LYS A 80 18.54 -2.14 2.67
CA LYS A 80 19.55 -2.92 1.94
C LYS A 80 20.02 -4.14 2.74
N ILE A 81 20.28 -3.99 4.03
CA ILE A 81 20.70 -5.12 4.88
C ILE A 81 19.59 -6.16 4.97
N LEU A 82 18.33 -5.75 5.16
CA LEU A 82 17.20 -6.67 5.24
C LEU A 82 17.05 -7.47 3.94
N ILE A 83 17.10 -6.80 2.78
CA ILE A 83 17.03 -7.46 1.46
C ILE A 83 18.17 -8.47 1.28
N LEU A 84 19.42 -8.07 1.61
CA LEU A 84 20.59 -8.95 1.50
C LEU A 84 20.50 -10.20 2.40
N ASN A 85 19.72 -10.14 3.48
CA ASN A 85 19.49 -11.25 4.39
C ASN A 85 18.17 -11.99 4.12
N GLY A 86 17.64 -11.86 2.90
CA GLY A 86 16.50 -12.66 2.43
C GLY A 86 15.13 -12.15 2.86
N ALA A 87 15.00 -10.88 3.24
CA ALA A 87 13.69 -10.33 3.58
C ALA A 87 12.74 -10.35 2.37
N ASN A 88 11.49 -10.71 2.61
CA ASN A 88 10.47 -10.78 1.59
C ASN A 88 10.02 -9.36 1.15
N VAL A 89 10.56 -8.91 0.01
CA VAL A 89 10.26 -7.60 -0.60
C VAL A 89 8.80 -7.43 -1.06
N ASN A 90 8.04 -8.52 -1.11
CA ASN A 90 6.63 -8.57 -1.52
C ASN A 90 5.69 -8.91 -0.36
N LEU A 91 6.17 -8.84 0.87
CA LEU A 91 5.36 -9.15 2.05
C LEU A 91 4.20 -8.16 2.19
N LYS A 92 2.98 -8.68 2.12
CA LYS A 92 1.78 -7.85 2.28
C LYS A 92 1.52 -7.54 3.75
N GLN A 93 1.17 -6.29 4.02
CA GLN A 93 0.67 -5.87 5.33
C GLN A 93 -0.61 -6.65 5.69
N PRO A 94 -0.82 -6.94 6.97
CA PRO A 94 -1.91 -7.80 7.40
C PRO A 94 -3.25 -7.07 7.27
N PRO A 95 -4.37 -7.79 7.11
CA PRO A 95 -5.67 -7.21 6.75
C PRO A 95 -6.26 -6.30 7.84
N ASP A 96 -5.79 -6.43 9.08
CA ASP A 96 -6.19 -5.64 10.24
C ASP A 96 -5.37 -4.35 10.43
N SER A 97 -4.33 -4.12 9.60
CA SER A 97 -3.54 -2.89 9.68
C SER A 97 -4.13 -1.74 8.86
N ILE A 98 -3.71 -0.51 9.17
CA ILE A 98 -4.08 0.69 8.39
C ILE A 98 -3.55 0.65 6.95
N ASP A 99 -2.54 -0.17 6.69
CA ASP A 99 -1.85 -0.32 5.41
C ASP A 99 -2.18 -1.67 4.77
N ALA A 100 -3.34 -2.27 5.10
CA ALA A 100 -3.73 -3.61 4.69
C ALA A 100 -3.49 -3.88 3.19
N GLY A 101 -2.81 -5.00 2.90
CA GLY A 101 -2.53 -5.42 1.53
C GLY A 101 -1.41 -4.65 0.82
N MET A 102 -0.89 -3.56 1.39
CA MET A 102 0.26 -2.84 0.83
C MET A 102 1.54 -3.68 0.93
N THR A 103 2.40 -3.58 -0.08
CA THR A 103 3.78 -4.12 -0.05
C THR A 103 4.80 -3.07 0.37
N PRO A 104 6.06 -3.46 0.66
CA PRO A 104 7.17 -2.51 0.84
C PRO A 104 7.26 -1.45 -0.27
N LEU A 105 6.99 -1.83 -1.52
CA LEU A 105 7.01 -0.89 -2.65
C LEU A 105 5.88 0.14 -2.56
N ASP A 106 4.65 -0.28 -2.20
CA ASP A 106 3.53 0.64 -1.99
C ASP A 106 3.83 1.62 -0.86
N GLN A 107 4.50 1.16 0.21
CA GLN A 107 4.88 2.00 1.34
C GLN A 107 5.92 3.05 0.94
N ALA A 108 6.95 2.64 0.19
CA ALA A 108 7.95 3.56 -0.32
C ALA A 108 7.32 4.64 -1.23
N ALA A 109 6.34 4.26 -2.06
CA ALA A 109 5.58 5.20 -2.88
C ALA A 109 4.73 6.17 -2.02
N LYS A 110 4.04 5.66 -0.99
CA LYS A 110 3.23 6.45 -0.05
C LYS A 110 4.04 7.49 0.72
N HIS A 111 5.26 7.15 1.10
CA HIS A 111 6.18 8.03 1.83
C HIS A 111 7.11 8.86 0.93
N ASN A 112 6.96 8.75 -0.40
CA ASN A 112 7.80 9.45 -1.39
C ASN A 112 9.30 9.11 -1.28
N GLU A 113 9.61 7.89 -0.85
CA GLU A 113 10.98 7.37 -0.69
C GLU A 113 11.50 6.76 -2.00
N LYS A 114 11.79 7.63 -2.98
CA LYS A 114 12.12 7.23 -4.36
C LYS A 114 13.32 6.29 -4.46
N GLU A 115 14.38 6.55 -3.69
CA GLU A 115 15.58 5.70 -3.70
C GLU A 115 15.32 4.31 -3.12
N ILE A 116 14.46 4.22 -2.11
CA ILE A 116 14.09 2.95 -1.49
C ILE A 116 13.14 2.18 -2.41
N ALA A 117 12.21 2.87 -3.06
CA ALA A 117 11.35 2.27 -4.08
C ALA A 117 12.16 1.66 -5.23
N ALA A 118 13.19 2.38 -5.72
CA ALA A 118 14.10 1.87 -6.74
C ALA A 118 14.84 0.61 -6.27
N LEU A 119 15.38 0.63 -5.05
CA LEU A 119 16.05 -0.53 -4.46
C LEU A 119 15.11 -1.76 -4.36
N ILE A 120 13.86 -1.54 -3.96
CA ILE A 120 12.86 -2.61 -3.86
C ILE A 120 12.50 -3.16 -5.25
N LEU A 121 12.34 -2.30 -6.25
CA LEU A 121 12.09 -2.70 -7.64
C LEU A 121 13.24 -3.53 -8.23
N GLU A 122 14.49 -3.10 -8.00
CA GLU A 122 15.70 -3.83 -8.43
C GLU A 122 15.77 -5.25 -7.85
N ASN A 123 15.13 -5.49 -6.71
CA ASN A 123 15.07 -6.79 -6.03
C ASN A 123 13.75 -7.53 -6.25
N GLY A 124 12.97 -7.16 -7.27
CA GLY A 124 11.74 -7.87 -7.65
C GLY A 124 10.50 -7.50 -6.83
N GLY A 125 10.50 -6.35 -6.16
CA GLY A 125 9.35 -5.81 -5.48
C GLY A 125 8.22 -5.44 -6.45
N LYS A 126 6.99 -5.80 -6.08
CA LYS A 126 5.76 -5.55 -6.82
C LYS A 126 4.78 -4.77 -5.93
N HIS A 127 3.85 -4.06 -6.57
CA HIS A 127 2.73 -3.44 -5.85
C HIS A 127 1.79 -4.53 -5.31
N GLY A 128 1.32 -4.36 -4.08
CA GLY A 128 0.39 -5.25 -3.39
C GLY A 128 -1.08 -4.94 -3.66
N THR A 129 -1.35 -3.76 -4.19
CA THR A 129 -2.69 -3.24 -4.50
C THR A 129 -2.85 -2.95 -5.99
N ILE A 130 -4.07 -3.13 -6.51
CA ILE A 130 -4.40 -2.74 -7.89
C ILE A 130 -4.20 -1.24 -8.12
N HIS A 131 -4.45 -0.40 -7.10
CA HIS A 131 -4.22 1.05 -7.19
C HIS A 131 -2.74 1.39 -7.36
N GLY A 132 -1.84 0.71 -6.65
CA GLY A 132 -0.39 0.87 -6.83
C GLY A 132 0.08 0.41 -8.20
N ALA A 133 -0.44 -0.73 -8.67
CA ALA A 133 -0.15 -1.25 -10.02
C ALA A 133 -0.60 -0.27 -11.12
N VAL A 134 -1.80 0.30 -11.01
CA VAL A 134 -2.29 1.32 -11.93
C VAL A 134 -1.48 2.60 -11.82
N ALA A 135 -1.15 3.06 -10.61
CA ALA A 135 -0.40 4.30 -10.39
C ALA A 135 1.03 4.25 -10.96
N SER A 136 1.63 3.06 -11.03
CA SER A 136 2.93 2.82 -11.66
C SER A 136 2.87 2.62 -13.17
N GLY A 137 1.67 2.45 -13.75
CA GLY A 137 1.50 2.19 -15.18
C GLY A 137 1.87 0.76 -15.60
N ASN A 138 2.05 -0.16 -14.64
CA ASN A 138 2.47 -1.53 -14.94
C ASN A 138 1.27 -2.40 -15.32
N ILE A 139 0.93 -2.40 -16.61
CA ILE A 139 -0.25 -3.12 -17.14
C ILE A 139 -0.23 -4.64 -16.86
N GLU A 140 0.95 -5.27 -16.83
CA GLU A 140 1.05 -6.71 -16.56
C GLU A 140 0.67 -7.03 -15.12
N VAL A 141 1.12 -6.22 -14.15
CA VAL A 141 0.70 -6.35 -12.75
C VAL A 141 -0.79 -6.04 -12.58
N VAL A 142 -1.34 -5.07 -13.33
CA VAL A 142 -2.79 -4.80 -13.35
C VAL A 142 -3.57 -6.02 -13.84
N LYS A 143 -3.12 -6.68 -14.92
CA LYS A 143 -3.72 -7.93 -15.42
C LYS A 143 -3.63 -9.05 -14.38
N GLU A 144 -2.48 -9.23 -13.72
CA GLU A 144 -2.30 -10.20 -12.62
C GLU A 144 -3.36 -9.99 -11.52
N PHE A 145 -3.57 -8.74 -11.09
CA PHE A 145 -4.58 -8.41 -10.07
C PHE A 145 -6.00 -8.74 -10.52
N LEU A 146 -6.37 -8.33 -11.73
CA LEU A 146 -7.72 -8.57 -12.27
C LEU A 146 -7.98 -10.08 -12.46
N ALA A 147 -6.98 -10.83 -12.91
CA ALA A 147 -7.05 -12.29 -13.02
C ALA A 147 -7.16 -12.99 -11.66
N ALA A 148 -6.54 -12.42 -10.62
CA ALA A 148 -6.66 -12.90 -9.24
C ALA A 148 -7.99 -12.51 -8.55
N GLY A 149 -8.92 -11.88 -9.28
CA GLY A 149 -10.23 -11.49 -8.75
C GLY A 149 -10.24 -10.20 -7.96
N ALA A 150 -9.25 -9.32 -8.15
CA ALA A 150 -9.30 -7.98 -7.57
C ALA A 150 -10.54 -7.23 -8.08
N ASP A 151 -11.24 -6.56 -7.17
CA ASP A 151 -12.38 -5.71 -7.53
C ASP A 151 -11.90 -4.51 -8.37
N VAL A 152 -12.33 -4.49 -9.64
CA VAL A 152 -12.04 -3.42 -10.62
C VAL A 152 -12.55 -2.05 -10.16
N ASN A 153 -13.54 -2.03 -9.27
CA ASN A 153 -14.17 -0.84 -8.70
C ASN A 153 -13.72 -0.54 -7.26
N SER A 154 -12.74 -1.29 -6.76
CA SER A 154 -12.22 -1.11 -5.40
C SER A 154 -11.81 0.34 -5.17
N LYS A 155 -12.15 0.86 -3.99
CA LYS A 155 -11.68 2.18 -3.56
C LYS A 155 -10.35 2.00 -2.84
N ASN A 156 -9.39 2.90 -3.08
CA ASN A 156 -8.17 2.93 -2.29
C ASN A 156 -8.47 3.22 -0.81
N ASP A 157 -7.48 3.07 0.06
CA ASP A 157 -7.64 3.20 1.53
C ASP A 157 -8.23 4.54 2.00
N ARG A 158 -8.11 5.59 1.18
CA ARG A 158 -8.70 6.90 1.46
C ARG A 158 -10.18 6.99 1.09
N GLY A 159 -10.72 5.99 0.42
CA GLY A 159 -12.05 6.00 -0.20
C GLY A 159 -12.17 6.95 -1.39
N ARG A 160 -11.03 7.44 -1.91
CA ARG A 160 -10.98 8.61 -2.81
C ARG A 160 -10.75 8.30 -4.27
N ALA A 161 -10.33 7.08 -4.61
CA ALA A 161 -9.95 6.73 -5.98
C ALA A 161 -10.33 5.29 -6.33
N THR A 162 -10.90 5.12 -7.51
CA THR A 162 -10.98 3.84 -8.21
C THR A 162 -9.75 3.64 -9.12
N PRO A 163 -9.42 2.40 -9.52
CA PRO A 163 -8.39 2.13 -10.52
C PRO A 163 -8.57 2.99 -11.79
N LEU A 164 -9.79 3.07 -12.32
CA LEU A 164 -10.09 3.83 -13.54
C LEU A 164 -9.79 5.31 -13.39
N ARG A 165 -10.12 5.91 -12.24
CA ARG A 165 -9.82 7.33 -11.96
C ARG A 165 -8.33 7.60 -11.95
N ILE A 166 -7.52 6.68 -11.38
CA ILE A 166 -6.06 6.82 -11.36
C ILE A 166 -5.50 6.72 -12.78
N ALA A 167 -5.93 5.72 -13.55
CA ALA A 167 -5.48 5.52 -14.93
C ALA A 167 -5.79 6.74 -15.81
N ALA A 168 -7.02 7.26 -15.71
CA ALA A 168 -7.45 8.44 -16.44
C ALA A 168 -6.64 9.70 -16.06
N SER A 169 -6.42 9.92 -14.75
CA SER A 169 -5.60 11.03 -14.25
C SER A 169 -4.14 10.97 -14.69
N LYS A 170 -3.61 9.77 -14.92
CA LYS A 170 -2.21 9.52 -15.28
C LYS A 170 -1.98 9.45 -16.80
N GLY A 171 -3.04 9.42 -17.61
CA GLY A 171 -2.90 9.29 -19.06
C GLY A 171 -2.65 7.85 -19.53
N PHE A 172 -2.92 6.83 -18.71
CA PHE A 172 -2.61 5.44 -19.05
C PHE A 172 -3.71 4.80 -19.91
N LYS A 173 -3.73 5.14 -21.20
CA LYS A 173 -4.74 4.71 -22.18
C LYS A 173 -5.00 3.19 -22.18
N GLU A 174 -3.96 2.38 -22.30
CA GLU A 174 -4.11 0.91 -22.34
C GLU A 174 -4.72 0.35 -21.04
N ILE A 175 -4.36 0.94 -19.89
CA ILE A 175 -4.94 0.56 -18.59
C ILE A 175 -6.39 1.03 -18.50
N VAL A 176 -6.73 2.21 -19.02
CA VAL A 176 -8.12 2.68 -19.11
C VAL A 176 -8.95 1.71 -19.92
N GLU A 177 -8.50 1.32 -21.12
CA GLU A 177 -9.21 0.37 -21.98
C GLU A 177 -9.40 -0.99 -21.30
N LEU A 178 -8.34 -1.52 -20.68
CA LEU A 178 -8.41 -2.77 -19.92
C LEU A 178 -9.42 -2.71 -18.77
N LEU A 179 -9.41 -1.63 -17.98
CA LEU A 179 -10.34 -1.47 -16.86
C LEU A 179 -11.79 -1.36 -17.34
N ILE A 180 -12.04 -0.65 -18.43
CA ILE A 180 -13.37 -0.57 -19.06
C ILE A 180 -13.84 -1.95 -19.53
N GLU A 181 -12.97 -2.73 -20.19
CA GLU A 181 -13.26 -4.10 -20.63
C GLU A 181 -13.64 -5.01 -19.44
N LYS A 182 -13.00 -4.82 -18.29
CA LYS A 182 -13.30 -5.56 -17.05
C LYS A 182 -14.50 -5.01 -16.26
N GLY A 183 -15.25 -4.06 -16.80
CA GLY A 183 -16.48 -3.55 -16.19
C GLY A 183 -16.25 -2.50 -15.10
N ALA A 184 -15.20 -1.68 -15.24
CA ALA A 184 -15.03 -0.52 -14.38
C ALA A 184 -16.24 0.44 -14.48
N ASP A 185 -16.73 0.89 -13.33
CA ASP A 185 -17.68 1.97 -13.23
C ASP A 185 -17.02 3.25 -13.76
N LEU A 186 -17.65 3.83 -14.79
CA LEU A 186 -17.21 5.06 -15.45
C LEU A 186 -17.62 6.32 -14.70
N ASN A 187 -18.64 6.20 -13.84
CA ASN A 187 -19.26 7.32 -13.14
C ASN A 187 -19.23 7.14 -11.61
N PRO A 188 -18.12 6.68 -11.00
CA PRO A 188 -18.06 6.48 -9.58
C PRO A 188 -18.12 7.83 -8.89
N VAL A 189 -19.12 8.03 -8.04
CA VAL A 189 -19.26 9.26 -7.25
C VAL A 189 -18.24 9.21 -6.10
N THR A 190 -16.98 9.52 -6.41
CA THR A 190 -15.89 9.64 -5.44
C THR A 190 -15.53 11.10 -5.23
N VAL A 191 -15.51 11.59 -3.99
CA VAL A 191 -14.93 12.89 -3.56
C VAL A 191 -15.33 14.14 -4.38
N ARG A 192 -16.34 14.05 -5.26
CA ARG A 192 -16.86 15.05 -6.22
C ARG A 192 -16.22 15.07 -7.62
N THR A 193 -15.39 14.09 -8.00
CA THR A 193 -14.84 13.99 -9.37
C THR A 193 -14.97 12.57 -9.94
N THR A 194 -15.19 12.51 -11.24
CA THR A 194 -15.26 11.28 -12.05
C THR A 194 -13.91 11.00 -12.73
N PRO A 195 -13.69 9.78 -13.26
CA PRO A 195 -12.55 9.51 -14.13
C PRO A 195 -12.45 10.48 -15.30
N LEU A 196 -13.60 10.93 -15.85
CA LEU A 196 -13.62 11.89 -16.94
C LEU A 196 -13.14 13.28 -16.50
N ASP A 197 -13.54 13.76 -15.32
CA ASP A 197 -13.07 15.05 -14.78
C ASP A 197 -11.55 15.08 -14.54
N MET A 198 -10.95 13.91 -14.33
CA MET A 198 -9.51 13.76 -14.08
C MET A 198 -8.70 13.53 -15.37
N ALA A 199 -9.34 13.13 -16.47
CA ALA A 199 -8.67 12.86 -17.73
C ALA A 199 -8.19 14.17 -18.37
N SER A 200 -6.89 14.29 -18.59
CA SER A 200 -6.31 15.42 -19.34
C SER A 200 -6.01 15.07 -20.81
N ASP A 201 -5.97 13.77 -21.13
CA ASP A 201 -5.66 13.27 -22.47
C ASP A 201 -6.94 13.24 -23.34
N PRO A 202 -6.97 13.92 -24.50
CA PRO A 202 -8.11 13.91 -25.43
C PRO A 202 -8.56 12.51 -25.87
N ASP A 203 -7.63 11.57 -26.04
CA ASP A 203 -7.97 10.20 -26.43
C ASP A 203 -8.74 9.51 -25.31
N ILE A 204 -8.28 9.65 -24.08
CA ILE A 204 -8.93 9.05 -22.90
C ILE A 204 -10.30 9.70 -22.66
N ILE A 205 -10.42 11.02 -22.82
CA ILE A 205 -11.69 11.72 -22.76
C ILE A 205 -12.67 11.13 -23.79
N THR A 206 -12.21 10.93 -25.02
CA THR A 206 -13.01 10.35 -26.10
C THR A 206 -13.44 8.92 -25.78
N ILE A 207 -12.53 8.08 -25.28
CA ILE A 207 -12.81 6.70 -24.87
C ILE A 207 -13.85 6.66 -23.74
N LEU A 208 -13.66 7.45 -22.69
CA LEU A 208 -14.58 7.51 -21.55
C LEU A 208 -15.96 7.97 -21.99
N ARG A 209 -16.03 9.05 -22.78
CA ARG A 209 -17.30 9.56 -23.35
C ARG A 209 -18.02 8.51 -24.19
N LYS A 210 -17.29 7.82 -25.07
CA LYS A 210 -17.82 6.76 -25.93
C LYS A 210 -18.49 5.64 -25.13
N HIS A 211 -17.96 5.30 -23.96
CA HIS A 211 -18.50 4.24 -23.11
C HIS A 211 -19.54 4.74 -22.09
N GLY A 212 -19.87 6.04 -22.08
CA GLY A 212 -20.89 6.62 -21.19
C GLY A 212 -20.36 7.26 -19.91
N GLY A 213 -19.06 7.57 -19.87
CA GLY A 213 -18.46 8.40 -18.83
C GLY A 213 -18.98 9.85 -18.91
N LYS A 214 -19.32 10.40 -17.75
CA LYS A 214 -19.89 11.73 -17.56
C LYS A 214 -19.04 12.53 -16.58
N THR A 215 -19.11 13.85 -16.67
CA THR A 215 -18.50 14.74 -15.68
C THR A 215 -19.34 14.76 -14.40
N ALA A 216 -18.75 15.15 -13.29
CA ALA A 216 -19.49 15.33 -12.05
C ALA A 216 -20.60 16.40 -12.17
N GLU A 217 -20.45 17.37 -13.09
CA GLU A 217 -21.46 18.39 -13.35
C GLU A 217 -22.68 17.83 -14.09
N GLU A 218 -22.46 16.97 -15.09
CA GLU A 218 -23.52 16.29 -15.83
C GLU A 218 -24.30 15.33 -14.93
N LEU A 219 -23.61 14.58 -14.07
CA LEU A 219 -24.27 13.69 -13.11
C LEU A 219 -25.17 14.45 -12.13
N LYS A 220 -24.72 15.62 -11.63
CA LYS A 220 -25.55 16.48 -10.77
C LYS A 220 -26.76 17.03 -11.51
N ALA A 221 -26.61 17.41 -12.78
CA ALA A 221 -27.72 17.88 -13.60
C ALA A 221 -28.79 16.77 -13.79
N GLU A 222 -28.38 15.50 -13.75
CA GLU A 222 -29.25 14.32 -13.79
C GLU A 222 -29.83 13.92 -12.42
N GLY A 223 -29.54 14.67 -11.36
CA GLY A 223 -30.00 14.36 -10.00
C GLY A 223 -29.27 13.19 -9.33
N LYS A 224 -28.05 12.88 -9.77
CA LYS A 224 -27.18 11.83 -9.21
C LYS A 224 -26.02 12.40 -8.39
#